data_AF-F0G9B2-F1
#
_entry.id   AF-F0G9B2-F1
#
_cell.length_a   1.000
_cell.length_b   1.000
_cell.length_c   1.000
_cell.angle_alpha   90.00
_cell.angle_beta   90.00
_cell.angle_gamma   90.00
#
_symmetry.space_group_name_H-M   'P 1'
#
loop_
_entity.id
_entity.type
_entity.pdbx_description
1 polymer ?
#
loop_
_entity_poly.entity_id
_entity_poly.type
_entity_poly.pdbx_seq_one_letter_code
_entity_poly.pdbx_strand_id
1 'polypeptide(L)'
;ELIAAFLEQCGVKTAFGVISIHNMPILDAINSRGNIRYVGARGEAGAVNMADGLARVSGGLGVAFTSTGTAAGNAAGAMVEAL
;
A
#
# COMPACT_ATOMS: atom_id res chain seq x y z
N GLU A 1 -2.69 -14.07 3.36
CA GLU A 1 -3.96 -14.19 4.12
C GLU A 1 -4.18 -13.18 5.25
N LEU A 2 -3.51 -13.27 6.40
CA LEU A 2 -3.87 -12.47 7.59
C LEU A 2 -3.89 -10.95 7.34
N ILE A 3 -2.85 -10.42 6.70
CA ILE A 3 -2.75 -8.98 6.41
C ILE A 3 -3.89 -8.52 5.48
N ALA A 4 -4.18 -9.27 4.41
CA ALA A 4 -5.26 -8.93 3.49
C ALA A 4 -6.63 -8.94 4.21
N ALA A 5 -6.90 -9.97 5.01
CA ALA A 5 -8.13 -10.06 5.80
C ALA A 5 -8.29 -8.90 6.78
N PHE A 6 -7.20 -8.53 7.46
CA PHE A 6 -7.20 -7.42 8.41
C PHE A 6 -7.47 -6.09 7.71
N LEU A 7 -6.79 -5.80 6.59
CA LEU A 7 -7.01 -4.57 5.82
C LEU A 7 -8.46 -4.46 5.32
N GLU A 8 -9.06 -5.56 4.89
CA GLU A 8 -10.48 -5.61 4.51
C GLU A 8 -11.40 -5.25 5.69
N GLN A 9 -11.12 -5.77 6.89
CA GLN A 9 -11.87 -5.46 8.11
C GLN A 9 -11.69 -3.99 8.54
N CYS A 10 -10.52 -3.41 8.27
CA CYS A 10 -10.29 -1.97 8.43
C CYS A 10 -10.99 -1.11 7.38
N GLY A 11 -11.73 -1.71 6.44
CA GLY A 11 -12.49 -0.99 5.41
C GLY A 11 -11.64 -0.53 4.23
N VAL A 12 -10.39 -1.00 4.10
CA VAL A 12 -9.53 -0.64 2.97
C VAL A 12 -10.15 -1.14 1.67
N LYS A 13 -10.26 -0.25 0.68
CA LYS A 13 -10.78 -0.56 -0.67
C LYS A 13 -9.74 -0.42 -1.76
N THR A 14 -8.65 0.31 -1.50
CA THR A 14 -7.58 0.54 -2.46
C THR A 14 -6.25 0.58 -1.74
N ALA A 15 -5.25 -0.07 -2.32
CA ALA A 15 -3.88 -0.03 -1.85
C ALA A 15 -2.93 0.24 -3.02
N PHE A 16 -1.81 0.88 -2.73
CA PHE A 16 -0.83 1.32 -3.72
C PHE A 16 0.50 0.61 -3.49
N GLY A 17 1.39 0.57 -4.48
CA GLY A 17 2.73 0.03 -4.22
C GLY A 17 3.53 -0.38 -5.43
N VAL A 18 4.70 -0.95 -5.14
CA VAL A 18 5.56 -1.63 -6.10
C VAL A 18 5.62 -3.11 -5.73
N ILE A 19 5.42 -3.99 -6.73
CA ILE A 19 5.47 -5.44 -6.55
C ILE A 19 6.92 -5.87 -6.32
N SER A 20 7.13 -6.71 -5.31
CA SER A 20 8.42 -7.32 -4.99
C SER A 20 8.21 -8.73 -4.44
N ILE A 21 9.20 -9.61 -4.61
CA ILE A 21 9.17 -10.96 -4.04
C ILE A 21 8.90 -10.97 -2.53
N HIS A 22 9.26 -9.89 -1.83
CA HIS A 22 9.09 -9.76 -0.38
C HIS A 22 7.65 -9.42 0.04
N ASN A 23 6.87 -8.78 -0.83
CA ASN A 23 5.47 -8.43 -0.55
C ASN A 23 4.47 -9.27 -1.36
N MET A 24 4.95 -10.08 -2.31
CA MET A 24 4.11 -10.91 -3.19
C MET A 24 3.12 -11.81 -2.43
N PRO A 25 3.47 -12.50 -1.32
CA PRO A 25 2.49 -13.30 -0.59
C PRO A 25 1.31 -12.49 -0.02
N ILE A 26 1.50 -11.20 0.24
CA ILE A 26 0.43 -10.30 0.70
C ILE A 26 -0.40 -9.84 -0.49
N LEU A 27 0.25 -9.49 -1.60
CA LEU A 27 -0.41 -9.03 -2.81
C LEU A 27 -1.21 -10.15 -3.49
N ASP A 28 -0.70 -11.38 -3.48
CA ASP A 28 -1.39 -12.57 -3.97
C ASP A 28 -2.67 -12.82 -3.15
N ALA A 29 -2.60 -12.64 -1.83
CA ALA A 29 -3.77 -12.74 -0.95
C ALA A 29 -4.79 -11.63 -1.21
N ILE A 30 -4.34 -10.40 -1.48
CA ILE A 30 -5.22 -9.30 -1.87
C ILE A 30 -5.90 -9.62 -3.20
N ASN A 31 -5.14 -10.12 -4.18
CA ASN A 31 -5.63 -10.46 -5.50
C ASN A 31 -6.61 -11.64 -5.46
N SER A 32 -6.33 -12.70 -4.70
CA SER A 32 -7.18 -13.88 -4.60
C SER A 32 -8.53 -13.58 -3.95
N ARG A 33 -8.57 -12.65 -2.99
CA ARG A 33 -9.80 -12.25 -2.28
C ARG A 33 -10.62 -11.23 -3.06
N GLY A 34 -9.99 -10.39 -3.88
CA GLY A 34 -10.65 -9.47 -4.80
C GLY A 34 -11.37 -8.27 -4.15
N ASN A 35 -11.27 -8.07 -2.83
CA ASN A 35 -11.96 -7.00 -2.12
C ASN A 35 -11.20 -5.67 -2.07
N ILE A 36 -9.87 -5.70 -2.30
CA ILE A 36 -9.00 -4.53 -2.30
C ILE A 36 -8.44 -4.35 -3.71
N ARG A 37 -8.67 -3.19 -4.31
CA ARG A 37 -8.05 -2.81 -5.58
C ARG A 37 -6.59 -2.47 -5.35
N TYR A 38 -5.68 -3.18 -6.00
CA TYR A 38 -4.26 -2.81 -6.03
C TYR A 38 -3.95 -1.88 -7.21
N VAL A 39 -3.25 -0.77 -6.93
CA VAL A 39 -2.82 0.21 -7.92
C VAL A 39 -1.29 0.28 -7.94
N GLY A 40 -0.69 -0.19 -9.03
CA GLY A 40 0.75 -0.17 -9.21
C GLY A 40 1.31 1.24 -9.33
N ALA A 41 2.38 1.52 -8.59
CA ALA A 41 3.19 2.73 -8.66
C ALA A 41 4.48 2.49 -9.45
N ARG A 42 5.14 3.56 -9.90
CA ARG A 42 6.48 3.50 -10.50
C ARG A 42 7.61 3.49 -9.46
N GLY A 43 7.34 3.93 -8.24
CA GLY A 43 8.29 3.99 -7.14
C GLY A 43 7.57 4.12 -5.81
N GLU A 44 8.29 3.83 -4.73
CA GLU A 44 7.76 3.67 -3.38
C GLU A 44 7.35 5.01 -2.77
N ALA A 45 8.11 6.08 -2.98
CA ALA A 45 7.70 7.44 -2.59
C ALA A 45 6.36 7.84 -3.24
N GLY A 46 6.20 7.53 -4.52
CA GLY A 46 4.95 7.78 -5.24
C GLY A 46 3.79 6.95 -4.70
N ALA A 47 4.03 5.68 -4.34
CA ALA A 47 3.03 4.84 -3.71
C ALA A 47 2.52 5.42 -2.37
N VAL A 48 3.44 5.90 -1.54
CA VAL A 48 3.09 6.52 -0.26
C VAL A 48 2.32 7.83 -0.46
N ASN A 49 2.75 8.69 -1.38
CA ASN A 49 2.02 9.93 -1.70
C ASN A 49 0.60 9.66 -2.23
N MET A 50 0.41 8.60 -3.03
CA MET A 50 -0.93 8.19 -3.47
C MET A 50 -1.80 7.70 -2.30
N ALA A 51 -1.22 6.93 -1.38
CA ALA A 51 -1.90 6.46 -0.18
C ALA A 51 -2.28 7.62 0.75
N ASP A 52 -1.37 8.56 0.98
CA ASP A 52 -1.59 9.77 1.76
C ASP A 52 -2.71 10.63 1.15
N GLY A 53 -2.62 10.90 -0.16
CA GLY A 53 -3.65 11.63 -0.88
C GLY A 53 -5.03 10.98 -0.73
N LEU A 54 -5.13 9.65 -0.86
CA LEU A 54 -6.38 8.93 -0.63
C LEU A 54 -6.89 9.07 0.81
N ALA A 55 -6.00 8.94 1.80
CA ALA A 55 -6.37 9.07 3.21
C ALA A 55 -6.94 10.47 3.51
N ARG A 56 -6.26 11.53 3.04
CA ARG A 56 -6.68 12.93 3.25
C ARG A 56 -8.04 13.25 2.63
N VAL A 57 -8.31 12.75 1.42
CA VAL A 57 -9.59 13.05 0.74
C VAL A 57 -10.75 12.19 1.21
N SER A 58 -10.48 10.95 1.65
CA SER A 58 -11.53 10.00 2.05
C SER A 58 -11.81 9.99 3.55
N GLY A 59 -10.88 10.47 4.38
CA GLY A 59 -10.92 10.30 5.84
C GLY A 59 -10.70 8.86 6.30
N GLY A 60 -10.34 7.95 5.38
CA GLY A 60 -10.08 6.53 5.64
C GLY A 60 -8.59 6.18 5.70
N LEU A 61 -8.30 4.88 5.82
CA LEU A 61 -6.92 4.39 5.87
C LEU A 61 -6.28 4.36 4.46
N GLY A 62 -5.22 5.13 4.28
CA GLY A 62 -4.31 5.02 3.14
C GLY A 62 -3.32 3.86 3.32
N VAL A 63 -3.15 3.01 2.30
CA VAL A 63 -2.26 1.85 2.38
C VAL A 63 -1.28 1.83 1.20
N ALA A 64 0.02 1.74 1.50
CA ALA A 64 1.08 1.54 0.53
C ALA A 64 1.92 0.29 0.86
N PHE A 65 2.26 -0.49 -0.17
CA PHE A 65 3.20 -1.60 -0.09
C PHE A 65 4.53 -1.20 -0.73
N THR A 66 5.57 -1.20 0.09
CA THR A 66 6.96 -1.02 -0.35
C THR A 66 7.65 -2.36 -0.53
N SER A 67 8.74 -2.39 -1.31
CA SER A 67 9.75 -3.43 -1.19
C SER A 67 10.65 -3.16 0.04
N THR A 68 11.69 -3.96 0.23
CA THR A 68 12.65 -3.88 1.33
C THR A 68 13.89 -3.06 0.93
N GLY A 69 14.77 -2.77 1.89
CA GLY A 69 16.06 -2.13 1.61
C GLY A 69 15.92 -0.69 1.07
N THR A 70 16.61 -0.41 -0.04
CA THR A 70 16.64 0.95 -0.64
C THR A 70 15.27 1.43 -1.11
N ALA A 71 14.38 0.52 -1.49
CA ALA A 71 12.99 0.83 -1.82
C ALA A 71 12.22 1.38 -0.61
N ALA A 72 12.32 0.72 0.55
CA ALA A 72 11.74 1.24 1.79
C ALA A 72 12.37 2.59 2.19
N GLY A 73 13.68 2.75 1.97
CA GLY A 73 14.36 4.04 2.14
C GLY A 73 13.79 5.13 1.24
N ASN A 74 13.46 4.81 -0.02
CA ASN A 74 12.84 5.75 -0.96
C ASN A 74 11.45 6.21 -0.48
N ALA A 75 10.66 5.32 0.14
CA ALA A 75 9.36 5.67 0.73
C ALA A 75 9.44 6.62 1.94
N ALA A 76 10.56 6.62 2.68
CA ALA A 76 10.65 7.31 3.97
C ALA A 76 10.36 8.81 3.90
N GLY A 77 10.83 9.50 2.85
CA GLY A 77 10.57 10.94 2.69
C GLY A 77 9.09 11.25 2.49
N ALA A 78 8.39 10.45 1.68
CA ALA A 78 6.95 10.58 1.49
C ALA A 78 6.16 10.19 2.76
N MET A 79 6.68 9.27 3.57
CA MET A 79 6.08 8.92 4.85
C MET A 79 6.17 10.08 5.85
N VAL A 80 7.26 10.86 5.84
CA VAL A 80 7.38 12.07 6.68
C VAL A 80 6.36 13.14 6.28
N GLU A 81 6.09 13.31 4.99
CA GLU A 81 5.04 14.22 4.50
C GLU A 81 3.64 13.78 4.93
N ALA A 82 3.40 12.47 5.06
CA ALA A 82 2.10 11.91 5.43
C ALA A 82 1.78 12.01 6.94
N LEU A 83 2.77 12.28 7.80
CA LEU A 83 2.60 12.43 9.25
C LEU A 83 1.89 13.73 9.64
#